data_AF-W2URS0-F1
#
_entry.id   AF-W2URS0-F1
#
_cell.length_a   1.000
_cell.length_b   1.000
_cell.length_c   1.000
_cell.angle_alpha   90.00
_cell.angle_beta   90.00
_cell.angle_gamma   90.00
#
_symmetry.space_group_name_H-M   'P 1'
#
loop_
_entity.id
_entity.type
_entity.pdbx_description
1 polymer ?
#
loop_
_entity_poly.entity_id
_entity_poly.type
_entity_poly.pdbx_seq_one_letter_code
_entity_poly.pdbx_strand_id
1 'polypeptide(L)'
;MKSLFDPVSLIEIKNRLNLIDQNSSPKWGKMNAGQMLAHCQGPLRLALSELTLKRPNVVVRSVARIFRYKLYDDKKWGHGIPTAKEFLVKNERNLDKEKNALENLIEDFHKKGAEHEWPIHPIFGQFTSEQWGKMQYKHLDHHLRQFGV
;
A
#
# COMPACT_ATOMS: atom_id res chain seq x y z
N MET A 1 -8.25 4.43 -12.79
CA MET A 1 -6.88 4.44 -12.23
C MET A 1 -6.15 3.14 -12.55
N LYS A 2 -4.81 3.14 -12.50
CA LYS A 2 -3.93 1.98 -12.71
C LYS A 2 -4.06 0.92 -11.60
N SER A 3 -3.71 -0.32 -11.92
CA SER A 3 -3.83 -1.50 -11.05
C SER A 3 -2.51 -2.23 -10.99
N LEU A 4 -2.11 -2.74 -9.81
CA LEU A 4 -0.88 -3.54 -9.71
C LEU A 4 -0.95 -4.87 -10.47
N PHE A 5 -2.12 -5.31 -10.93
CA PHE A 5 -2.26 -6.51 -11.78
C PHE A 5 -1.99 -6.24 -13.26
N ASP A 6 -1.86 -4.97 -13.66
CA ASP A 6 -1.40 -4.60 -14.99
C ASP A 6 0.15 -4.63 -15.05
N PRO A 7 0.76 -5.39 -15.97
CA PRO A 7 2.22 -5.51 -16.04
C PRO A 7 2.95 -4.19 -16.28
N VAL A 8 2.35 -3.26 -17.03
CA VAL A 8 2.93 -1.93 -17.29
C VAL A 8 2.99 -1.12 -16.00
N SER A 9 1.91 -1.14 -15.23
CA SER A 9 1.80 -0.49 -13.92
C SER A 9 2.74 -1.10 -12.88
N LEU A 10 2.95 -2.42 -12.91
CA LEU A 10 3.96 -3.10 -12.08
C LEU A 10 5.38 -2.58 -12.38
N ILE A 11 5.76 -2.57 -13.66
CA ILE A 11 7.09 -2.12 -14.09
C ILE A 11 7.33 -0.66 -13.69
N GLU A 12 6.32 0.20 -13.86
CA GLU A 12 6.40 1.60 -13.41
C GLU A 12 6.68 1.72 -11.91
N ILE A 13 5.93 0.98 -11.08
CA ILE A 13 6.14 1.01 -9.63
C ILE A 13 7.54 0.52 -9.25
N LYS A 14 8.03 -0.56 -9.86
CA LYS A 14 9.38 -1.08 -9.63
C LYS A 14 10.46 -0.09 -10.06
N ASN A 15 10.30 0.56 -11.21
CA ASN A 15 11.24 1.58 -11.69
C ASN A 15 11.31 2.77 -10.74
N ARG A 16 10.16 3.25 -10.24
CA ARG A 16 10.11 4.35 -9.27
C ARG A 16 10.69 3.96 -7.91
N LEU A 17 10.41 2.73 -7.45
CA LEU A 17 11.00 2.18 -6.24
C LEU A 17 12.52 2.10 -6.34
N ASN A 18 13.07 1.78 -7.51
CA ASN A 18 14.50 1.74 -7.75
C ASN A 18 15.20 3.10 -7.57
N LEU A 19 14.49 4.21 -7.74
CA LEU A 19 15.01 5.57 -7.53
C LEU A 19 15.11 5.95 -6.04
N ILE A 20 14.57 5.15 -5.12
CA ILE A 20 14.69 5.37 -3.68
C ILE A 20 16.03 4.85 -3.17
N ASP A 21 16.77 5.72 -2.48
CA ASP A 21 18.08 5.49 -1.88
C ASP A 21 18.19 6.10 -0.46
N GLN A 22 19.37 6.02 0.15
CA GLN A 22 19.62 6.54 1.51
C GLN A 22 19.55 8.07 1.61
N ASN A 23 19.69 8.79 0.50
CA ASN A 23 19.63 10.25 0.46
C ASN A 23 18.22 10.76 0.18
N SER A 24 17.31 9.86 -0.19
CA SER A 24 15.92 10.16 -0.51
C SER A 24 15.19 10.69 0.73
N SER A 25 14.78 11.95 0.66
CA SER A 25 14.06 12.64 1.74
C SER A 25 12.59 12.85 1.37
N PRO A 26 11.66 12.71 2.32
CA PRO A 26 10.24 12.94 2.06
C PRO A 26 9.96 14.42 1.75
N LYS A 27 9.18 14.69 0.70
CA LYS A 27 8.61 16.01 0.39
C LYS A 27 7.51 16.42 1.37
N TRP A 28 6.85 15.44 2.00
CA TRP A 28 5.87 15.64 3.08
C TRP A 28 5.82 14.43 4.01
N GLY A 29 5.24 14.60 5.20
CA GLY A 29 5.19 13.54 6.21
C GLY A 29 6.48 13.45 7.04
N LYS A 30 6.62 12.37 7.82
CA LYS A 30 7.68 12.23 8.84
C LYS A 30 8.53 10.97 8.72
N MET A 31 8.14 10.01 7.87
CA MET A 31 8.87 8.75 7.69
C MET A 31 10.10 8.98 6.84
N ASN A 32 11.25 8.45 7.24
CA ASN A 32 12.39 8.31 6.34
C ASN A 32 12.14 7.22 5.28
N ALA A 33 13.03 7.09 4.29
CA ALA A 33 12.86 6.13 3.20
C ALA A 33 12.67 4.69 3.70
N GLY A 34 13.53 4.18 4.59
CA GLY A 34 13.39 2.84 5.15
C GLY A 34 12.06 2.61 5.88
N GLN A 35 11.60 3.60 6.65
CA GLN A 35 10.30 3.54 7.34
C GLN A 35 9.13 3.55 6.37
N MET A 36 9.19 4.36 5.31
CA MET A 36 8.17 4.39 4.26
C MET A 36 8.08 3.06 3.53
N LEU A 37 9.23 2.44 3.19
CA LEU A 37 9.26 1.13 2.54
C LEU A 37 8.64 0.04 3.43
N ALA A 38 9.02 0.01 4.71
CA ALA A 38 8.41 -0.91 5.69
C ALA A 38 6.90 -0.66 5.86
N HIS A 39 6.46 0.60 5.85
CA HIS A 39 5.05 0.96 5.90
C HIS A 39 4.27 0.43 4.69
N CYS A 40 4.86 0.55 3.49
CA CYS A 40 4.25 0.09 2.25
C CYS A 40 3.99 -1.43 2.22
N GLN A 41 4.75 -2.21 2.99
CA GLN A 41 4.55 -3.67 3.08
C GLN A 41 3.24 -4.03 3.78
N GLY A 42 2.74 -3.21 4.72
CA GLY A 42 1.59 -3.55 5.56
C GLY A 42 0.33 -3.90 4.77
N PRO A 43 -0.15 -3.02 3.87
CA PRO A 43 -1.32 -3.31 3.04
C PRO A 43 -1.15 -4.51 2.09
N LEU A 44 0.06 -4.76 1.58
CA LEU A 44 0.35 -5.95 0.77
C LEU A 44 0.27 -7.22 1.61
N ARG A 45 0.92 -7.24 2.78
CA ARG A 45 0.83 -8.35 3.75
C ARG A 45 -0.60 -8.62 4.19
N LEU A 46 -1.41 -7.58 4.36
CA LEU A 46 -2.84 -7.72 4.64
C LEU A 46 -3.58 -8.44 3.50
N ALA A 47 -3.33 -8.03 2.26
CA ALA A 47 -3.95 -8.68 1.10
C ALA A 47 -3.49 -10.13 0.94
N LEU A 48 -2.22 -10.41 1.23
CA LEU A 48 -1.61 -11.75 1.22
C LEU A 48 -1.97 -12.59 2.45
N SER A 49 -2.78 -12.06 3.38
CA SER A 49 -3.17 -12.73 4.63
C SER A 49 -2.00 -13.07 5.57
N GLU A 50 -0.86 -12.41 5.42
CA GLU A 50 0.29 -12.49 6.34
C GLU A 50 0.15 -11.56 7.54
N LEU A 51 -0.79 -10.62 7.48
CA LEU A 51 -1.06 -9.65 8.53
C LEU A 51 -2.57 -9.48 8.70
N THR A 52 -3.02 -9.35 9.93
CA THR A 52 -4.43 -9.08 10.27
C THR A 52 -4.56 -7.72 10.96
N LEU A 53 -5.61 -6.98 10.63
CA LEU A 53 -5.99 -5.77 11.36
C LEU A 53 -7.03 -6.08 12.43
N LYS A 54 -6.99 -5.35 13.56
CA LYS A 54 -8.08 -5.42 14.53
C LYS A 54 -9.37 -4.91 13.88
N ARG A 55 -10.38 -5.78 13.83
CA ARG A 55 -11.70 -5.43 13.28
C ARG A 55 -12.35 -4.33 14.13
N PRO A 56 -12.73 -3.18 13.55
CA PRO A 56 -13.38 -2.11 14.30
C PRO A 56 -14.86 -2.43 14.56
N ASN A 57 -15.50 -1.65 15.44
CA ASN A 57 -16.92 -1.79 15.74
C ASN A 57 -17.80 -1.54 14.51
N VAL A 58 -19.09 -1.93 14.61
CA VAL A 58 -20.02 -1.88 13.46
C VAL A 58 -20.21 -0.46 12.93
N VAL A 59 -20.30 0.55 13.79
CA VAL A 59 -20.46 1.96 13.38
C VAL A 59 -19.28 2.43 12.54
N VAL A 60 -18.05 2.23 13.03
CA VAL A 60 -16.83 2.60 12.31
C VAL A 60 -16.71 1.86 10.98
N ARG A 61 -17.07 0.57 10.94
CA ARG A 61 -17.08 -0.21 9.69
C ARG A 61 -18.09 0.31 8.68
N SER A 62 -19.29 0.67 9.11
CA SER A 62 -20.32 1.21 8.23
C SER A 62 -19.87 2.53 7.60
N VAL A 63 -19.29 3.43 8.41
CA VAL A 63 -18.72 4.70 7.92
C VAL A 63 -17.55 4.44 6.97
N ALA A 64 -16.62 3.55 7.33
CA ALA A 64 -15.49 3.20 6.47
C ALA A 64 -15.96 2.65 5.10
N ARG A 65 -17.00 1.80 5.09
CA ARG A 65 -17.55 1.23 3.85
C ARG A 65 -18.11 2.30 2.91
N ILE A 66 -18.65 3.41 3.42
CA ILE A 66 -19.10 4.55 2.60
C ILE A 66 -17.91 5.19 1.88
N PHE A 67 -16.76 5.30 2.55
CA PHE A 67 -15.57 5.96 1.99
C PHE A 67 -14.59 5.02 1.29
N ARG A 68 -14.86 3.71 1.22
CA ARG A 68 -13.95 2.72 0.64
C ARG A 68 -13.58 2.99 -0.81
N TYR A 69 -14.44 3.68 -1.57
CA TYR A 69 -14.17 4.04 -2.97
C TYR A 69 -12.94 4.94 -3.11
N LYS A 70 -12.62 5.74 -2.08
CA LYS A 70 -11.41 6.56 -2.07
C LYS A 70 -10.13 5.73 -2.15
N LEU A 71 -10.19 4.43 -1.86
CA LEU A 71 -9.03 3.55 -1.96
C LEU A 71 -8.70 3.16 -3.41
N TYR A 72 -9.66 3.24 -4.33
CA TYR A 72 -9.49 2.76 -5.71
C TYR A 72 -10.03 3.72 -6.79
N ASP A 73 -10.41 4.95 -6.43
CA ASP A 73 -10.77 6.00 -7.39
C ASP A 73 -9.54 6.77 -7.90
N ASP A 74 -9.72 7.57 -8.97
CA ASP A 74 -8.63 8.33 -9.61
C ASP A 74 -8.12 9.53 -8.79
N LYS A 75 -8.81 9.89 -7.71
CA LYS A 75 -8.44 11.07 -6.90
C LYS A 75 -7.23 10.76 -6.03
N LYS A 76 -6.15 11.54 -6.18
CA LYS A 76 -4.98 11.45 -5.30
C LYS A 76 -5.39 11.64 -3.84
N TRP A 77 -4.82 10.84 -2.94
CA TRP A 77 -4.97 11.08 -1.50
C TRP A 77 -4.26 12.37 -1.11
N GLY A 78 -4.91 13.13 -0.21
CA GLY A 78 -4.28 14.26 0.46
C GLY A 78 -3.10 13.82 1.32
N HIS A 79 -2.24 14.78 1.67
CA HIS A 79 -1.11 14.51 2.56
C HIS A 79 -1.60 14.26 4.00
N GLY A 80 -0.94 13.36 4.73
CA GLY A 80 -1.22 13.11 6.14
C GLY A 80 -2.52 12.36 6.42
N ILE A 81 -3.03 11.59 5.46
CA ILE A 81 -4.15 10.69 5.73
C ILE A 81 -3.80 9.68 6.84
N PRO A 82 -4.74 9.37 7.74
CA PRO A 82 -4.49 8.43 8.82
C PRO A 82 -4.28 7.01 8.27
N THR A 83 -3.43 6.25 8.94
CA THR A 83 -3.18 4.83 8.66
C THR A 83 -3.61 3.95 9.85
N ALA A 84 -3.76 2.65 9.62
CA ALA A 84 -3.97 1.67 10.68
C ALA A 84 -2.75 1.62 11.62
N LYS A 85 -2.98 1.34 12.91
CA LYS A 85 -1.91 1.31 13.92
C LYS A 85 -0.87 0.25 13.61
N GLU A 86 -1.31 -0.86 13.05
CA GLU A 86 -0.53 -2.01 12.61
C GLU A 86 0.44 -1.67 11.46
N PHE A 87 0.20 -0.57 10.74
CA PHE A 87 1.08 -0.08 9.66
C PHE A 87 2.03 1.03 10.12
N LEU A 88 1.97 1.47 11.37
CA LEU A 88 2.85 2.53 11.86
C LEU A 88 4.27 1.99 12.09
N VAL A 89 5.26 2.63 11.47
CA VAL A 89 6.67 2.31 11.65
C VAL A 89 7.33 3.42 12.47
N LYS A 90 7.77 3.09 13.69
CA LYS A 90 8.43 4.05 14.60
C LYS A 90 9.93 3.84 14.73
N ASN A 91 10.38 2.61 14.56
CA ASN A 91 11.79 2.25 14.73
C ASN A 91 12.56 2.55 13.44
N GLU A 92 13.87 2.65 13.55
CA GLU A 92 14.75 2.71 12.39
C GLU A 92 14.64 1.45 11.56
N ARG A 93 14.86 1.61 10.25
CA ARG A 93 14.70 0.56 9.25
C ARG A 93 15.85 0.62 8.27
N ASN A 94 16.47 -0.52 8.00
CA ASN A 94 17.52 -0.62 7.00
C ASN A 94 16.89 -0.57 5.59
N LEU A 95 17.29 0.42 4.79
CA LEU A 95 16.68 0.70 3.51
C LEU A 95 16.72 -0.50 2.55
N ASP A 96 17.88 -1.11 2.38
CA ASP A 96 18.07 -2.20 1.40
C ASP A 96 17.24 -3.44 1.77
N LYS A 97 17.20 -3.78 3.07
CA LYS A 97 16.35 -4.87 3.58
C LYS A 97 14.87 -4.59 3.31
N GLU A 98 14.39 -3.39 3.62
CA GLU A 98 12.97 -3.06 3.43
C GLU A 98 12.58 -2.90 1.95
N LYS A 99 13.51 -2.45 1.10
CA LYS A 99 13.32 -2.37 -0.36
C LYS A 99 13.14 -3.76 -0.96
N ASN A 100 14.07 -4.68 -0.66
CA ASN A 100 13.99 -6.06 -1.13
C ASN A 100 12.72 -6.77 -0.63
N ALA A 101 12.35 -6.56 0.64
CA ALA A 101 11.13 -7.14 1.20
C ALA A 101 9.87 -6.59 0.52
N LEU A 102 9.82 -5.28 0.24
CA LEU A 102 8.70 -4.67 -0.46
C LEU A 102 8.59 -5.16 -1.91
N GLU A 103 9.70 -5.27 -2.63
CA GLU A 103 9.72 -5.78 -4.00
C GLU A 103 9.17 -7.20 -4.09
N ASN A 104 9.59 -8.08 -3.17
CA ASN A 104 9.07 -9.46 -3.12
C ASN A 104 7.56 -9.50 -2.86
N LEU A 105 7.05 -8.68 -1.92
CA LEU A 105 5.62 -8.60 -1.64
C LEU A 105 4.81 -8.08 -2.84
N ILE A 106 5.35 -7.11 -3.59
CA ILE A 106 4.73 -6.58 -4.80
C ILE A 106 4.63 -7.69 -5.86
N GLU A 107 5.72 -8.43 -6.08
CA GLU A 107 5.76 -9.56 -7.02
C GLU A 107 4.80 -10.68 -6.64
N ASP A 108 4.77 -11.08 -5.36
CA ASP A 108 3.89 -12.14 -4.88
C ASP A 108 2.41 -11.74 -4.97
N PHE A 109 2.10 -10.47 -4.66
CA PHE A 109 0.78 -9.91 -4.88
C PHE A 109 0.39 -9.90 -6.36
N HIS A 110 1.29 -9.44 -7.24
CA HIS A 110 1.04 -9.40 -8.69
C HIS A 110 0.78 -10.79 -9.27
N LYS A 111 1.59 -11.79 -8.92
CA LYS A 111 1.48 -13.17 -9.42
C LYS A 111 0.15 -13.84 -9.08
N LYS A 112 -0.46 -13.53 -7.92
CA LYS A 112 -1.80 -14.00 -7.57
C LYS A 112 -2.86 -13.43 -8.52
N GLY A 113 -2.71 -12.16 -8.91
CA GLY A 113 -3.46 -11.57 -10.01
C GLY A 113 -4.97 -11.46 -9.79
N ALA A 114 -5.68 -11.26 -10.90
CA ALA A 114 -7.11 -10.95 -10.92
C ALA A 114 -8.00 -12.17 -10.58
N GLU A 115 -7.52 -13.39 -10.80
CA GLU A 115 -8.29 -14.62 -10.59
C GLU A 115 -8.21 -15.15 -9.15
N HIS A 116 -7.33 -14.58 -8.31
CA HIS A 116 -7.22 -14.97 -6.92
C HIS A 116 -8.43 -14.53 -6.09
N GLU A 117 -8.90 -15.42 -5.21
CA GLU A 117 -9.87 -15.08 -4.17
C GLU A 117 -9.20 -14.32 -3.03
N TRP A 118 -9.45 -13.01 -2.96
CA TRP A 118 -8.87 -12.14 -1.95
C TRP A 118 -9.67 -12.12 -0.65
N PRO A 119 -9.01 -11.95 0.52
CA PRO A 119 -9.70 -11.88 1.80
C PRO A 119 -10.62 -10.67 1.91
N ILE A 120 -11.63 -10.76 2.78
CA ILE A 120 -12.47 -9.62 3.16
C ILE A 120 -11.61 -8.62 3.93
N HIS A 121 -11.50 -7.38 3.44
CA HIS A 121 -10.76 -6.35 4.15
C HIS A 121 -11.41 -6.09 5.53
N PRO A 122 -10.69 -6.20 6.67
CA PRO A 122 -11.28 -6.14 8.01
C PRO A 122 -12.08 -4.85 8.30
N ILE A 123 -11.58 -3.72 7.79
CA ILE A 123 -12.19 -2.39 7.92
C ILE A 123 -13.23 -2.11 6.81
N PHE A 124 -12.85 -2.28 5.54
CA PHE A 124 -13.62 -1.78 4.40
C PHE A 124 -14.54 -2.81 3.72
N GLY A 125 -14.46 -4.08 4.11
CA GLY A 125 -15.29 -5.17 3.58
C GLY A 125 -14.75 -5.78 2.29
N GLN A 126 -15.64 -6.44 1.53
CA GLN A 126 -15.28 -7.13 0.30
C GLN A 126 -14.81 -6.15 -0.78
N PHE A 127 -13.72 -6.50 -1.44
CA PHE A 127 -13.27 -5.86 -2.69
C PHE A 127 -13.23 -6.90 -3.81
N THR A 128 -13.38 -6.44 -5.04
CA THR A 128 -12.99 -7.24 -6.21
C THR A 128 -11.47 -7.30 -6.30
N SER A 129 -10.91 -8.27 -7.02
CA SER A 129 -9.47 -8.34 -7.28
C SER A 129 -8.97 -7.02 -7.88
N GLU A 130 -9.68 -6.48 -8.86
CA GLU A 130 -9.29 -5.22 -9.48
C GLU A 130 -9.30 -4.02 -8.50
N GLN A 131 -10.21 -4.02 -7.51
CA GLN A 131 -10.20 -3.01 -6.45
C GLN A 131 -9.01 -3.18 -5.49
N TRP A 132 -8.60 -4.42 -5.20
CA TRP A 132 -7.35 -4.68 -4.48
C TRP A 132 -6.14 -4.19 -5.27
N GLY A 133 -6.04 -4.53 -6.55
CA GLY A 133 -4.94 -4.10 -7.43
C GLY A 133 -4.82 -2.58 -7.52
N LYS A 134 -5.95 -1.88 -7.69
CA LYS A 134 -6.01 -0.40 -7.68
C LYS A 134 -5.62 0.18 -6.33
N MET A 135 -6.09 -0.41 -5.23
CA MET A 135 -5.75 0.06 -3.88
C MET A 135 -4.26 -0.01 -3.60
N GLN A 136 -3.63 -1.14 -3.89
CA GLN A 136 -2.20 -1.32 -3.66
C GLN A 136 -1.39 -0.39 -4.57
N TYR A 137 -1.77 -0.26 -5.85
CA TYR A 137 -1.14 0.71 -6.75
C TYR A 137 -1.23 2.13 -6.20
N LYS A 138 -2.42 2.55 -5.76
CA LYS A 138 -2.66 3.88 -5.21
C LYS A 138 -1.81 4.17 -4.00
N HIS A 139 -1.69 3.18 -3.10
CA HIS A 139 -0.92 3.30 -1.87
C HIS A 139 0.57 3.47 -2.16
N LEU A 140 1.13 2.62 -3.02
CA LEU A 140 2.52 2.73 -3.45
C LEU A 140 2.76 4.05 -4.19
N ASP A 141 1.90 4.43 -5.13
CA ASP A 141 1.99 5.71 -5.84
C ASP A 141 1.98 6.91 -4.89
N HIS A 142 1.13 6.89 -3.85
CA HIS A 142 1.08 7.96 -2.85
C HIS A 142 2.42 8.13 -2.14
N HIS A 143 3.04 7.04 -1.72
CA HIS A 143 4.32 7.08 -0.99
C HIS A 143 5.52 7.31 -1.91
N LEU A 144 5.49 6.83 -3.14
CA LEU A 144 6.53 7.16 -4.13
C LEU A 144 6.51 8.66 -4.46
N ARG A 145 5.31 9.23 -4.69
CA ARG A 145 5.17 10.69 -4.87
C ARG A 145 5.61 11.47 -3.64
N GLN A 146 5.39 10.94 -2.43
CA GLN A 146 5.89 11.53 -1.18
C GLN A 146 7.40 11.71 -1.19
N PHE A 147 8.15 10.85 -1.88
CA PHE A 147 9.59 10.95 -2.06
C PHE A 147 9.99 11.59 -3.39
N GLY A 148 9.00 12.05 -4.16
CA GLY A 148 9.21 12.77 -5.41
C GLY A 148 9.52 11.91 -6.62
N VAL A 149 9.33 10.60 -6.52
CA VAL A 149 9.51 9.63 -7.60
C VAL A 149 8.20 9.11 -8.13
#